data_AF-A0A1F4F0V8-F1
#
_entry.id   AF-A0A1F4F0V8-F1
#
_cell.length_a   1.000
_cell.length_b   1.000
_cell.length_c   1.000
_cell.angle_alpha   90.00
_cell.angle_beta   90.00
_cell.angle_gamma   90.00
#
_symmetry.space_group_name_H-M   'P 1'
#
loop_
_entity.id
_entity.type
_entity.pdbx_description
1 polymer ?
#
loop_
_entity_poly.entity_id
_entity_poly.type
_entity_poly.pdbx_seq_one_letter_code
_entity_poly.pdbx_strand_id
1 'polypeptide(L)'
;MRLSRALNIEDLRQITRRRLPRIVYEYLEGGSEDEVTLAANREVFEAIKFAPRQLLRAEIDRLLALLGCASIDDLGPQYLRSAQREPAVVRALPLARLRSA
;
A
#
# COMPACT_ATOMS: atom_id res chain seq x y z
N MET A 1 19.40 -12.86 4.54
CA MET A 1 18.09 -12.19 4.63
C MET A 1 17.43 -12.19 3.25
N ARG A 2 16.22 -12.76 3.10
CA ARG A 2 15.53 -12.87 1.80
C ARG A 2 14.54 -11.72 1.64
N LEU A 3 14.57 -11.06 0.48
CA LEU A 3 13.56 -10.09 0.04
C LEU A 3 12.14 -10.66 0.11
N SER A 4 12.01 -11.99 -0.04
CA SER A 4 10.74 -12.73 0.06
C SER A 4 10.06 -12.67 1.44
N ARG A 5 10.63 -11.98 2.43
CA ARG A 5 10.02 -11.75 3.75
C ARG A 5 9.49 -10.33 3.94
N ALA A 6 9.70 -9.43 2.98
CA ALA A 6 9.13 -8.08 3.07
C ALA A 6 7.62 -8.14 2.80
N LEU A 7 6.83 -7.69 3.77
CA LEU A 7 5.37 -7.64 3.68
C LEU A 7 4.88 -6.26 3.23
N ASN A 8 5.70 -5.23 3.45
CA ASN A 8 5.40 -3.86 3.05
C ASN A 8 6.68 -3.12 2.57
N ILE A 9 6.49 -1.87 2.15
CA ILE A 9 7.58 -1.02 1.64
C ILE A 9 8.57 -0.64 2.75
N GLU A 10 8.14 -0.54 4.00
CA GLU A 10 9.02 -0.25 5.13
C GLU A 10 10.00 -1.39 5.42
N ASP A 11 9.56 -2.65 5.27
CA ASP A 11 10.46 -3.80 5.37
C ASP A 11 11.56 -3.76 4.30
N LEU A 12 11.19 -3.35 3.08
CA LEU A 12 12.16 -3.15 2.00
C LEU A 12 13.15 -2.03 2.35
N ARG A 13 12.68 -0.90 2.88
CA ARG A 13 13.53 0.20 3.36
C ARG A 13 14.53 -0.28 4.43
N GLN A 14 14.09 -1.08 5.40
CA GLN A 14 14.98 -1.64 6.42
C GLN A 14 16.03 -2.61 5.86
N ILE A 15 15.65 -3.46 4.91
CA ILE A 15 16.59 -4.37 4.24
C ILE A 15 17.63 -3.55 3.47
N THR A 16 17.20 -2.50 2.78
CA THR A 16 18.06 -1.59 2.02
C THR A 16 19.05 -0.85 2.91
N ARG A 17 18.62 -0.37 4.08
CA ARG A 17 19.48 0.30 5.08
C ARG A 17 20.63 -0.58 5.59
N ARG A 18 20.45 -1.90 5.62
CA ARG A 18 21.49 -2.87 6.04
C ARG A 18 22.41 -3.30 4.90
N ARG A 19 22.02 -3.08 3.65
CA ARG A 19 22.71 -3.63 2.46
C ARG A 19 23.43 -2.57 1.64
N LEU A 20 22.92 -1.34 1.58
CA LEU A 20 23.54 -0.29 0.79
C LEU A 20 24.66 0.40 1.57
N PRO A 21 25.78 0.75 0.92
CA PRO A 21 26.71 1.73 1.43
C PRO A 21 25.98 3.03 1.77
N ARG A 22 26.40 3.69 2.86
CA ARG A 22 25.72 4.87 3.42
C ARG A 22 25.42 5.96 2.38
N ILE A 23 26.40 6.29 1.53
CA ILE A 23 26.24 7.33 0.50
C ILE A 23 25.15 7.01 -0.53
N VAL A 24 25.00 5.74 -0.90
CA VAL A 24 23.97 5.28 -1.84
C VAL A 24 22.60 5.29 -1.18
N TYR A 25 22.54 4.91 0.10
CA TYR A 25 21.31 4.96 0.89
C TYR A 25 20.80 6.39 1.07
N GLU A 26 21.69 7.34 1.41
CA GLU A 26 21.35 8.76 1.55
C GLU A 26 20.84 9.37 0.24
N TYR A 27 21.43 9.00 -0.91
CA TYR A 27 20.92 9.45 -2.21
C TYR A 27 19.52 8.91 -2.54
N LEU A 28 19.21 7.67 -2.10
CA LEU A 28 17.94 7.02 -2.42
C LEU A 28 16.79 7.49 -1.52
N GLU A 29 17.05 7.66 -0.22
CA GLU A 29 16.02 7.99 0.78
C GLU A 29 15.95 9.48 1.13
N GLY A 30 17.00 10.24 0.81
CA GLY A 30 17.11 11.66 1.18
C GLY A 30 16.12 12.56 0.45
N GLY A 31 15.69 13.60 1.13
CA GLY A 31 14.89 14.70 0.59
C GLY A 31 15.74 15.90 0.19
N SER A 32 15.06 16.98 -0.23
CA SER A 32 15.72 18.27 -0.47
C SER A 32 15.94 19.00 0.85
N GLU A 33 17.13 19.62 0.99
CA GLU A 33 17.51 20.46 2.14
C GLU A 33 17.15 19.82 3.49
N ASP A 34 16.30 20.48 4.29
CA ASP A 34 15.89 20.03 5.63
C ASP A 34 14.78 18.97 5.61
N GLU A 35 14.44 18.42 4.44
CA GLU A 35 13.46 17.34 4.23
C GLU A 35 12.03 17.64 4.71
N VAL A 36 11.70 18.91 4.96
CA VAL A 36 10.38 19.34 5.45
C VAL A 36 9.24 18.85 4.54
N THR A 37 9.42 18.95 3.22
CA THR A 37 8.44 18.46 2.23
C THR A 37 8.29 16.94 2.27
N LEU A 38 9.38 16.21 2.53
CA LEU A 38 9.36 14.74 2.63
C LEU A 38 8.54 14.31 3.86
N ALA A 39 8.70 15.01 4.99
CA ALA A 39 7.90 14.78 6.20
C ALA A 39 6.43 15.13 5.96
N ALA A 40 6.14 16.33 5.43
CA ALA A 40 4.78 16.78 5.15
C ALA A 40 4.01 15.84 4.21
N ASN A 41 4.67 15.30 3.18
CA ASN A 41 4.05 14.33 2.28
C ASN A 41 3.56 13.08 3.03
N ARG A 42 4.32 12.57 4.00
CA ARG A 42 3.92 11.40 4.79
C ARG A 42 2.73 11.71 5.68
N GLU A 43 2.79 12.84 6.39
CA GLU A 43 1.74 13.26 7.31
C GLU A 43 0.38 13.44 6.61
N VAL A 44 0.37 14.00 5.40
CA VAL A 44 -0.87 14.18 4.62
C VAL A 44 -1.54 12.84 4.33
N PHE A 45 -0.78 11.81 3.93
CA PHE A 45 -1.37 10.49 3.67
C PHE A 45 -1.80 9.78 4.95
N GLU A 46 -1.10 9.97 6.07
CA GLU A 46 -1.51 9.41 7.36
C GLU A 46 -2.80 10.03 7.90
N ALA A 47 -3.03 11.31 7.60
CA ALA A 47 -4.24 12.03 7.97
C ALA A 47 -5.47 11.57 7.17
N ILE A 48 -5.29 11.07 5.95
CA ILE A 48 -6.39 10.54 5.13
C ILE A 48 -6.84 9.19 5.71
N LYS A 49 -8.06 9.15 6.24
CA LYS A 49 -8.69 7.91 6.72
C LYS A 49 -9.67 7.37 5.69
N PHE A 50 -9.63 6.05 5.47
CA PHE A 50 -10.70 5.37 4.74
C PHE A 50 -11.98 5.39 5.57
N ALA A 51 -13.02 6.01 5.03
CA ALA A 51 -14.38 5.91 5.55
C ALA A 51 -15.17 4.94 4.64
N PRO A 52 -15.11 3.61 4.89
CA PRO A 52 -15.90 2.67 4.12
C PRO A 52 -17.38 3.05 4.26
N ARG A 53 -18.04 3.31 3.13
CA ARG A 53 -19.46 3.69 3.11
C ARG A 53 -20.28 2.58 3.78
N GLN A 54 -21.24 2.94 4.62
CA GLN A 54 -22.10 1.98 5.35
C GLN A 54 -22.74 0.92 4.45
N LEU A 55 -23.04 1.27 3.19
CA LEU A 55 -23.58 0.33 2.20
C LEU A 55 -22.63 -0.84 1.92
N LEU A 56 -21.32 -0.57 1.80
CA LEU A 56 -20.31 -1.62 1.65
C LEU A 56 -20.25 -2.51 2.89
N ARG A 57 -20.43 -1.94 4.09
CA ARG A 57 -20.40 -2.74 5.32
C ARG A 57 -21.59 -3.70 5.39
N ALA A 58 -22.80 -3.23 5.11
CA ALA A 58 -24.00 -4.07 5.09
C ALA A 58 -23.92 -5.16 4.01
N GLU A 59 -23.34 -4.84 2.85
CA GLU A 59 -23.12 -5.82 1.78
C GLU A 59 -22.09 -6.89 2.18
N ILE A 60 -20.98 -6.49 2.80
CA ILE A 60 -19.97 -7.43 3.34
C ILE A 60 -20.60 -8.33 4.40
N ASP A 61 -21.32 -7.77 5.37
CA ASP A 61 -21.96 -8.54 6.45
C ASP A 61 -22.99 -9.53 5.87
N ARG A 62 -23.74 -9.12 4.84
CA ARG A 62 -24.69 -10.01 4.13
C ARG A 62 -23.98 -11.12 3.36
N LEU A 63 -22.87 -10.82 2.69
CA LEU A 63 -22.08 -11.82 1.97
C LEU A 63 -21.44 -12.82 2.94
N LEU A 64 -20.90 -12.35 4.07
CA LEU A 64 -20.39 -13.23 5.13
C LEU A 64 -21.48 -14.16 5.63
N ALA A 65 -22.68 -13.64 5.93
CA ALA A 65 -23.82 -14.45 6.33
C ALA A 65 -24.24 -15.49 5.26
N LEU A 66 -24.24 -15.13 3.98
CA LEU A 66 -24.55 -16.06 2.87
C LEU A 66 -23.51 -17.18 2.72
N LEU A 67 -22.25 -16.91 3.06
CA LEU A 67 -21.18 -17.90 3.08
C LEU A 67 -21.15 -18.73 4.37
N GLY A 68 -22.00 -18.39 5.35
CA GLY A 68 -22.01 -19.01 6.68
C GLY A 68 -20.88 -18.55 7.60
N CYS A 69 -20.24 -17.42 7.28
CA CYS A 69 -19.17 -16.80 8.06
C CYS A 69 -19.74 -15.74 9.01
N ALA A 70 -19.30 -15.73 10.28
CA ALA A 70 -19.69 -14.72 11.25
C ALA A 70 -18.74 -13.51 11.25
N SER A 71 -17.49 -13.72 10.80
CA SER A 71 -16.53 -12.65 10.57
C SER A 71 -15.65 -12.89 9.33
N ILE A 72 -14.84 -11.89 8.99
CA ILE A 72 -13.83 -11.98 7.93
C ILE A 72 -12.79 -13.08 8.26
N ASP A 73 -12.53 -13.35 9.54
CA ASP A 73 -11.55 -14.35 9.97
C ASP A 73 -11.97 -15.78 9.66
N ASP A 74 -13.29 -16.01 9.50
CA ASP A 74 -13.86 -17.31 9.10
C ASP A 74 -13.70 -17.58 7.59
N LEU A 75 -13.23 -16.60 6.81
CA LEU A 75 -13.02 -16.78 5.37
C LEU A 75 -11.80 -17.67 5.12
N GLY A 76 -12.07 -18.91 4.72
CA GLY A 76 -11.03 -19.82 4.26
C GLY A 76 -10.51 -19.50 2.84
N PRO A 77 -9.36 -20.08 2.44
CA PRO A 77 -8.74 -19.87 1.13
C PRO A 77 -9.64 -20.21 -0.06
N GLN A 78 -10.63 -21.10 0.13
CA GLN A 78 -11.62 -21.47 -0.88
C GLN A 78 -12.48 -20.30 -1.37
N TYR A 79 -12.62 -19.24 -0.56
CA TYR A 79 -13.38 -18.04 -0.91
C TYR A 79 -12.51 -16.95 -1.54
N LEU A 80 -11.18 -17.09 -1.49
CA LEU A 80 -10.24 -16.15 -2.08
C LEU A 80 -9.96 -16.53 -3.54
N ARG A 81 -10.49 -15.75 -4.50
CA ARG A 81 -9.99 -15.81 -5.88
C ARG A 81 -8.63 -15.12 -5.94
N SER A 82 -7.60 -15.82 -6.41
CA SER A 82 -6.32 -15.18 -6.72
C SER A 82 -6.55 -14.06 -7.73
N ALA A 83 -6.13 -12.84 -7.40
CA ALA A 83 -6.15 -11.68 -8.30
C ALA A 83 -5.10 -11.79 -9.43
N GLN A 84 -4.98 -12.96 -10.08
CA GLN A 84 -4.08 -13.19 -11.21
C GLN A 84 -4.51 -12.50 -12.51
N ARG A 85 -5.59 -11.71 -12.49
CA ARG A 85 -5.88 -10.74 -13.56
C ARG A 85 -5.65 -9.35 -13.02
N GLU A 86 -4.59 -8.70 -13.51
CA GLU A 86 -4.45 -7.26 -13.38
C GLU A 86 -5.76 -6.59 -13.83
N PRO A 87 -6.36 -5.68 -13.03
CA PRO A 87 -7.40 -4.83 -13.55
C PRO A 87 -6.76 -3.96 -14.65
N ALA A 88 -7.26 -4.08 -15.88
CA ALA A 88 -6.78 -3.34 -17.05
C ALA A 88 -6.69 -1.80 -16.84
N VAL A 89 -7.33 -1.28 -15.79
CA VAL A 89 -7.32 0.12 -15.36
C VAL A 89 -5.94 0.64 -14.94
N VAL A 90 -5.04 -0.20 -14.43
CA VAL A 90 -3.70 0.28 -13.96
C VAL A 90 -2.73 0.53 -15.13
N ARG A 91 -3.06 0.10 -16.36
CA ARG A 91 -2.15 0.17 -17.51
C ARG A 91 -2.13 1.53 -18.23
N ALA A 92 -2.92 2.52 -17.81
CA ALA A 92 -2.98 3.81 -18.49
C ALA A 92 -3.11 4.99 -17.52
N LEU A 93 -2.10 5.18 -16.66
CA LEU A 93 -1.79 6.53 -16.20
C LEU A 93 -0.43 6.94 -16.78
N PRO A 94 -0.39 7.69 -17.88
CA PRO A 94 0.80 8.43 -18.20
C PRO A 94 0.91 9.55 -17.16
N LEU A 95 1.84 9.43 -16.20
CA LEU A 95 2.27 10.50 -15.29
C LEU A 95 3.07 11.59 -16.05
N ALA A 96 2.61 11.94 -17.25
CA ALA A 96 3.15 13.00 -18.07
C ALA A 96 2.23 14.22 -17.93
N ARG A 97 2.41 14.98 -16.84
CA ARG A 97 2.24 16.45 -16.73
C ARG A 97 2.10 16.85 -15.26
N LEU A 98 3.24 16.89 -14.56
CA LEU A 98 3.46 17.87 -13.49
C LEU A 98 4.80 18.55 -13.80
N ARG A 99 4.77 19.43 -14.81
CA ARG A 99 5.72 20.52 -14.98
C ARG A 99 4.93 21.82 -14.93
N SER A 100 5.50 22.76 -14.18
CA SER A 100 5.25 24.21 -14.16
C SER A 100 3.88 24.72 -13.70
N ALA A 101 3.82 25.18 -12.45
CA ALA A 101 3.62 26.59 -12.14
C ALA A 101 4.38 26.90 -10.83
#